data_AF-A0A3M0JQN2-F1
#
_entry.id   AF-A0A3M0JQN2-F1
#
_cell.length_a   1.000
_cell.length_b   1.000
_cell.length_c   1.000
_cell.angle_alpha   90.00
_cell.angle_beta   90.00
_cell.angle_gamma   90.00
#
_symmetry.space_group_name_H-M   'P 1'
#
loop_
_entity.id
_entity.type
_entity.pdbx_description
1 polymer ?
#
loop_
_entity_poly.entity_id
_entity_poly.type
_entity_poly.pdbx_seq_one_letter_code
_entity_poly.pdbx_strand_id
1 'polypeptide(L)'
;MAVAEIVFSDDINTKNPDLVSCTSVMWRKLIRLRPLEYASALAVMKREDMEETVLNMAKKLRAYADAVHGPTHAKIATVKTRLQKLEDKINENHKKLKEEIRKDLLQISAVQIKGSSSQRRRSPARERGYTPRAEL
;
A
#
# COMPACT_ATOMS: atom_id res chain seq x y z
N MET A 1 -12.46 -13.64 -11.10
CA MET A 1 -13.19 -14.54 -12.00
C MET A 1 -13.26 -13.91 -13.37
N ALA A 2 -12.70 -14.59 -14.38
CA ALA A 2 -12.75 -14.10 -15.75
C ALA A 2 -14.19 -14.17 -16.28
N VAL A 3 -14.61 -13.18 -17.07
CA VAL A 3 -15.96 -13.15 -17.69
C VAL A 3 -16.28 -14.47 -18.41
N ALA A 4 -15.29 -15.15 -18.97
CA ALA A 4 -15.45 -16.46 -19.59
C ALA A 4 -15.84 -17.55 -18.57
N GLU A 5 -15.17 -17.63 -17.41
CA GLU A 5 -15.48 -18.65 -16.39
C GLU A 5 -16.93 -18.53 -15.88
N ILE A 6 -17.46 -17.31 -15.78
CA ILE A 6 -18.83 -17.03 -15.33
C ILE A 6 -19.88 -17.40 -16.39
N VAL A 7 -19.55 -17.24 -17.67
CA VAL A 7 -20.50 -17.49 -18.77
C VAL A 7 -20.55 -18.97 -19.15
N PHE A 8 -19.43 -19.69 -18.96
CA PHE A 8 -19.24 -21.01 -19.54
C PHE A 8 -19.18 -22.16 -18.51
N SER A 9 -19.39 -21.93 -17.21
CA SER A 9 -19.21 -22.96 -16.17
C SER A 9 -20.02 -24.25 -16.35
N ASP A 10 -21.13 -24.23 -17.12
CA ASP A 10 -21.95 -25.44 -17.37
C ASP A 10 -21.96 -25.92 -18.83
N ASP A 11 -21.40 -25.17 -19.79
CA ASP A 11 -21.56 -25.46 -21.23
C ASP A 11 -20.35 -25.01 -22.08
N ILE A 12 -19.13 -25.21 -21.57
CA ILE A 12 -17.97 -25.40 -22.46
C ILE A 12 -18.10 -26.80 -23.09
N ASN A 13 -19.17 -26.99 -23.88
CA ASN A 13 -19.08 -27.96 -24.96
C ASN A 13 -17.78 -27.64 -25.72
N THR A 14 -17.06 -28.68 -26.12
CA THR A 14 -15.72 -28.73 -26.74
C THR A 14 -15.52 -27.89 -28.03
N LYS A 15 -16.39 -26.90 -28.29
CA LYS A 15 -16.50 -26.10 -29.49
C LYS A 15 -15.77 -24.76 -29.31
N ASN A 16 -15.14 -24.33 -30.40
CA ASN A 16 -14.41 -23.07 -30.46
C ASN A 16 -15.34 -21.86 -30.16
N PRO A 17 -15.05 -21.02 -29.16
CA PRO A 17 -15.86 -19.83 -28.80
C PRO A 17 -15.97 -18.79 -29.93
N ASP A 18 -15.13 -18.87 -30.95
CA ASP A 18 -15.21 -18.01 -32.15
C ASP A 18 -16.34 -18.40 -33.10
N LEU A 19 -16.87 -19.62 -32.97
CA LEU A 19 -17.84 -20.21 -33.91
C LEU A 19 -19.23 -20.37 -33.30
N VAL A 20 -19.42 -19.97 -32.04
CA VAL A 20 -20.68 -20.13 -31.30
C VAL A 20 -21.30 -18.76 -31.07
N SER A 21 -22.51 -18.54 -31.60
CA SER A 21 -23.32 -17.37 -31.29
C SER A 21 -23.92 -17.46 -29.89
N CYS A 22 -24.10 -16.31 -29.23
CA CYS A 22 -24.68 -16.26 -27.89
C CYS A 22 -26.17 -16.62 -27.92
N THR A 23 -26.54 -17.78 -27.34
CA THR A 23 -27.95 -18.20 -27.26
C THR A 23 -28.74 -17.39 -26.22
N SER A 24 -30.07 -17.34 -26.37
CA SER A 24 -30.98 -16.70 -25.40
C SER A 24 -30.86 -17.26 -23.97
N VAL A 25 -30.43 -18.52 -23.81
CA VAL A 25 -30.15 -19.14 -22.51
C VAL A 25 -28.88 -18.56 -21.89
N MET A 26 -27.80 -18.43 -22.68
CA MET A 26 -26.53 -17.84 -22.24
C MET A 26 -26.70 -16.37 -21.85
N TRP A 27 -27.50 -15.62 -22.62
CA TRP A 27 -27.87 -14.23 -22.29
C TRP A 27 -28.60 -14.11 -20.95
N ARG A 28 -29.51 -15.03 -20.63
CA ARG A 28 -30.21 -15.04 -19.34
C ARG A 28 -29.28 -15.35 -18.17
N LYS A 29 -28.31 -16.26 -18.36
CA LYS A 29 -27.27 -16.53 -17.34
C LYS A 29 -26.40 -15.29 -17.12
N LEU A 30 -25.94 -14.65 -18.21
CA LEU A 30 -25.15 -13.42 -18.16
C LEU A 30 -25.82 -12.30 -17.36
N ILE A 31 -27.11 -12.05 -17.61
CA ILE A 31 -27.88 -11.01 -16.91
C ILE A 31 -28.06 -11.35 -15.42
N ARG A 32 -28.25 -12.63 -15.07
CA ARG A 32 -28.50 -13.08 -13.69
C ARG A 32 -27.23 -13.16 -12.83
N LEU A 33 -26.07 -13.44 -13.43
CA LEU A 33 -24.81 -13.66 -12.71
C LEU A 33 -24.01 -12.39 -12.45
N ARG A 34 -24.46 -11.23 -12.94
CA ARG A 34 -23.73 -9.96 -12.86
C ARG A 34 -24.25 -9.08 -11.72
N PRO A 35 -23.39 -8.20 -11.15
CA PRO A 35 -23.84 -7.16 -10.23
C PRO A 35 -24.96 -6.35 -10.89
N LEU A 36 -25.98 -5.97 -10.12
CA LEU A 36 -27.19 -5.29 -10.62
C LEU A 36 -26.86 -4.06 -11.48
N GLU A 37 -25.75 -3.39 -11.17
CA GLU A 37 -25.18 -2.25 -11.87
C GLU A 37 -24.91 -2.48 -13.37
N TYR A 38 -24.75 -3.73 -13.79
CA TYR A 38 -24.49 -4.14 -15.18
C TYR A 38 -25.75 -4.57 -15.94
N ALA A 39 -26.88 -4.75 -15.25
CA ALA A 39 -28.08 -5.38 -15.83
C ALA A 39 -28.68 -4.55 -16.98
N SER A 40 -28.73 -3.22 -16.83
CA SER A 40 -29.26 -2.32 -17.87
C SER A 40 -28.35 -2.27 -19.11
N ALA A 41 -27.03 -2.22 -18.93
CA ALA A 41 -26.07 -2.23 -20.03
C ALA A 41 -26.13 -3.57 -20.80
N LEU A 42 -26.24 -4.69 -20.09
CA LEU A 42 -26.43 -6.01 -20.69
C LEU A 42 -27.76 -6.16 -21.44
N ALA A 43 -28.84 -5.55 -20.94
CA ALA A 43 -30.13 -5.56 -21.62
C ALA A 43 -30.09 -4.79 -22.95
N VAL A 44 -29.34 -3.68 -23.01
CA VAL A 44 -29.10 -2.91 -24.25
C VAL A 44 -28.24 -3.72 -25.22
N MET A 45 -27.09 -4.25 -24.77
CA MET A 45 -26.22 -5.09 -25.61
C MET A 45 -26.95 -6.31 -26.17
N LYS A 46 -27.79 -6.97 -25.37
CA LYS A 46 -28.60 -8.11 -25.84
C LYS A 46 -29.49 -7.74 -27.02
N ARG A 47 -30.11 -6.55 -27.00
CA ARG A 47 -31.03 -6.12 -28.06
C ARG A 47 -30.31 -5.87 -29.38
N GLU A 48 -29.10 -5.34 -29.31
CA GLU A 48 -28.31 -4.92 -30.47
C GLU A 48 -27.49 -6.09 -31.07
N ASP A 49 -27.08 -7.05 -30.23
CA ASP A 49 -26.06 -8.06 -30.57
C ASP A 49 -26.58 -9.52 -30.42
N MET A 50 -27.83 -9.80 -30.79
CA MET A 50 -28.44 -11.13 -30.62
C MET A 50 -27.70 -12.28 -31.33
N GLU A 51 -26.96 -12.00 -32.42
CA GLU A 51 -26.23 -13.00 -33.23
C GLU A 51 -24.71 -12.95 -33.02
N GLU A 52 -24.22 -12.18 -32.05
CA GLU A 52 -22.79 -12.01 -31.88
C GLU A 52 -22.13 -13.26 -31.25
N THR A 53 -20.88 -13.51 -31.64
CA THR A 53 -20.12 -14.63 -31.11
C THR A 53 -19.81 -14.43 -29.63
N VAL A 54 -19.75 -15.56 -28.94
CA VAL A 54 -19.35 -15.67 -27.55
C VAL A 54 -18.07 -14.87 -27.24
N LEU A 55 -17.03 -15.01 -28.07
CA LEU A 55 -15.77 -14.32 -27.81
C LEU A 55 -15.93 -12.79 -27.92
N ASN A 56 -16.62 -12.31 -28.96
CA ASN A 56 -16.80 -10.87 -29.17
C ASN A 56 -17.63 -10.25 -28.04
N MET A 57 -18.65 -10.97 -27.57
CA MET A 57 -19.42 -10.54 -26.41
C MET A 57 -18.56 -10.45 -25.14
N ALA A 58 -17.68 -11.43 -24.91
CA ALA A 58 -16.74 -11.39 -23.80
C ALA A 58 -15.77 -10.19 -23.88
N LYS A 59 -15.31 -9.84 -25.09
CA LYS A 59 -14.47 -8.65 -25.34
C LYS A 59 -15.24 -7.36 -25.03
N LYS A 60 -16.48 -7.21 -25.51
CA LYS A 60 -17.32 -6.03 -25.24
C LYS A 60 -17.58 -5.86 -23.74
N LEU A 61 -17.88 -6.95 -23.04
CA LEU A 61 -18.10 -6.91 -21.60
C LEU A 61 -16.85 -6.57 -20.80
N ARG A 62 -15.67 -7.03 -21.26
CA ARG A 62 -14.39 -6.63 -20.68
C ARG A 62 -14.15 -5.13 -20.89
N ALA A 63 -14.32 -4.64 -22.12
CA ALA A 63 -14.17 -3.22 -22.44
C ALA A 63 -15.13 -2.34 -21.62
N TYR A 64 -16.38 -2.76 -21.42
CA TYR A 64 -17.33 -2.05 -20.57
C TYR A 64 -16.89 -2.02 -19.10
N ALA A 65 -16.47 -3.16 -18.55
CA ALA A 65 -15.96 -3.22 -17.19
C ALA A 65 -14.72 -2.33 -17.02
N ASP A 66 -13.81 -2.33 -17.99
CA ASP A 66 -12.62 -1.49 -18.02
C ASP A 66 -13.00 0.00 -18.13
N ALA A 67 -14.02 0.36 -18.90
CA ALA A 67 -14.50 1.74 -19.00
C ALA A 67 -15.16 2.23 -17.69
N VAL A 68 -15.98 1.39 -17.06
CA VAL A 68 -16.67 1.74 -15.81
C VAL A 68 -15.72 1.77 -14.62
N HIS A 69 -14.81 0.80 -14.51
CA HIS A 69 -13.93 0.66 -13.35
C HIS A 69 -12.52 1.23 -13.56
N GLY A 70 -12.07 1.42 -14.80
CA GLY A 70 -10.74 1.93 -15.14
C GLY A 70 -10.40 3.26 -14.46
N PRO A 71 -11.27 4.29 -14.50
CA PRO A 71 -11.01 5.55 -13.80
C PRO A 71 -10.84 5.37 -12.29
N THR A 72 -11.64 4.49 -11.69
CA THR A 72 -11.55 4.17 -10.25
C THR A 72 -10.25 3.44 -9.93
N HIS A 73 -9.87 2.44 -10.72
CA HIS A 73 -8.59 1.74 -10.58
C HIS A 73 -7.39 2.69 -10.75
N ALA A 74 -7.45 3.62 -11.70
CA ALA A 74 -6.41 4.64 -11.89
C ALA A 74 -6.28 5.56 -10.67
N LYS A 75 -7.40 5.99 -10.07
CA LYS A 75 -7.40 6.77 -8.83
C LYS A 75 -6.81 5.98 -7.66
N ILE A 76 -7.20 4.71 -7.51
CA ILE A 76 -6.65 3.81 -6.47
C ILE A 76 -5.13 3.65 -6.65
N ALA A 77 -4.66 3.41 -7.88
CA ALA A 77 -3.23 3.28 -8.17
C ALA A 77 -2.47 4.58 -7.82
N THR A 78 -3.03 5.73 -8.19
CA THR A 78 -2.46 7.04 -7.86
C THR A 78 -2.34 7.24 -6.35
N VAL A 79 -3.40 6.92 -5.59
CA VAL A 79 -3.38 6.99 -4.12
C VAL A 79 -2.34 6.05 -3.54
N LYS A 80 -2.26 4.81 -4.03
CA LYS A 80 -1.27 3.81 -3.60
C LYS A 80 0.16 4.32 -3.78
N THR A 81 0.49 4.90 -4.93
CA THR A 81 1.82 5.49 -5.18
C THR A 81 2.13 6.65 -4.23
N ARG A 82 1.15 7.51 -3.95
CA ARG A 82 1.32 8.63 -3.00
C ARG A 82 1.56 8.13 -1.58
N LEU A 83 0.84 7.09 -1.15
CA LEU A 83 1.03 6.47 0.16
C LEU A 83 2.42 5.84 0.29
N GLN A 84 2.89 5.10 -0.72
CA GLN A 84 4.24 4.53 -0.70
C GLN A 84 5.31 5.62 -0.52
N LYS A 85 5.20 6.72 -1.28
CA LYS A 85 6.13 7.85 -1.16
C LYS A 85 6.09 8.50 0.22
N LEU A 86 4.93 8.50 0.88
CA LEU A 86 4.79 9.04 2.24
C LEU A 86 5.44 8.10 3.26
N GLU A 87 5.24 6.79 3.12
CA GLU A 87 5.87 5.76 3.94
C GLU A 87 7.40 5.83 3.85
N ASP A 88 7.95 5.94 2.65
CA ASP A 88 9.40 6.06 2.42
C ASP A 88 9.97 7.32 3.12
N LYS A 89 9.23 8.44 3.08
CA LYS A 89 9.62 9.69 3.76
C LYS A 89 9.59 9.55 5.28
N ILE A 90 8.58 8.87 5.83
CA ILE A 90 8.48 8.61 7.27
C ILE A 90 9.65 7.75 7.72
N ASN A 91 9.98 6.70 6.97
CA ASN A 91 11.11 5.82 7.25
C ASN A 91 12.44 6.57 7.21
N GLU A 92 12.66 7.42 6.21
CA GLU A 92 13.87 8.23 6.10
C GLU A 92 13.98 9.26 7.24
N ASN A 93 12.89 9.94 7.58
CA ASN A 93 12.85 10.88 8.70
C ASN A 93 13.12 10.17 10.03
N HIS A 94 12.54 8.97 10.23
CA HIS A 94 12.78 8.16 11.43
C HIS A 94 14.26 7.79 11.56
N LYS A 95 14.90 7.38 10.48
CA LYS A 95 16.34 7.06 10.44
C LYS A 95 17.19 8.29 10.77
N LYS A 96 16.89 9.45 10.16
CA LYS A 96 17.61 10.70 10.44
C LYS A 96 17.49 11.13 11.90
N LEU A 97 16.28 11.14 12.44
CA LEU A 97 16.03 11.48 13.83
C LEU A 97 16.82 10.57 14.79
N LYS A 98 16.87 9.27 14.50
CA LYS A 98 17.65 8.30 15.29
C LYS A 98 19.15 8.63 15.29
N GLU A 99 19.70 9.02 14.14
CA GLU A 99 21.13 9.40 14.04
C GLU A 99 21.42 10.74 14.71
N GLU A 100 20.51 11.71 14.62
CA GLU A 100 20.62 12.99 15.34
C GLU A 100 20.64 12.77 16.86
N ILE A 101 19.67 12.03 17.39
CA ILE A 101 19.62 11.68 18.83
C ILE A 101 20.91 10.97 19.25
N ARG A 102 21.44 10.05 18.44
CA ARG A 102 22.69 9.34 18.72
C ARG A 102 23.87 10.32 18.81
N LYS A 103 23.97 11.29 17.89
CA LYS A 103 25.01 12.31 17.89
C LYS A 103 24.90 13.22 19.12
N ASP A 104 23.70 13.66 19.48
CA ASP A 104 23.48 14.54 20.62
C ASP A 104 23.85 13.85 21.94
N LEU A 105 23.48 12.58 22.11
CA LEU A 105 23.88 11.78 23.27
C LEU A 105 25.40 11.63 23.39
N LEU A 106 26.10 11.42 22.27
CA LEU A 106 27.57 11.35 22.26
C LEU A 106 28.20 12.71 22.64
N GLN A 107 27.65 13.82 22.16
CA GLN A 107 28.12 15.16 22.54
C GLN A 107 27.92 15.44 24.03
N ILE A 108 26.74 15.11 24.57
CA ILE A 108 26.43 15.25 26.00
C ILE A 108 27.43 14.45 26.85
N SER A 109 27.70 13.19 26.47
CA SER A 109 28.69 12.34 27.15
C SER A 109 30.09 12.96 27.13
N ALA A 110 30.53 13.48 25.98
CA ALA A 110 31.83 14.13 25.85
C ALA A 110 31.95 15.40 26.72
N VAL A 111 30.89 16.20 26.81
CA VAL A 111 30.85 17.39 27.69
C VAL A 111 30.92 16.98 29.16
N GLN A 112 30.21 15.94 29.57
CA GLN A 112 30.22 15.46 30.95
C GLN A 112 31.60 14.91 31.39
N ILE A 113 32.32 14.24 30.48
CA ILE A 113 33.71 13.80 30.71
C ILE A 113 34.63 15.02 30.92
N LYS A 114 34.52 16.07 30.07
CA LYS A 114 35.31 17.30 30.23
C LYS A 114 34.97 18.03 31.54
N GLY A 115 33.69 18.20 31.85
CA GLY A 115 33.21 18.87 33.07
C GLY A 115 33.67 18.19 34.36
N SER A 116 33.58 16.85 34.41
CA SER A 116 34.07 16.06 35.56
C SER A 116 35.59 16.14 35.73
N SER A 117 36.36 16.16 34.64
CA SER A 117 37.82 16.29 34.69
C SER A 117 38.27 17.65 35.24
N SER A 118 37.57 18.74 34.90
CA SER A 118 37.81 20.08 35.44
C SER A 118 37.39 20.21 36.91
N GLN A 119 36.32 19.53 37.33
CA GLN A 119 35.88 19.53 38.72
C GLN A 119 36.83 18.71 39.61
N ARG A 120 37.36 17.58 39.12
CA ARG A 120 38.37 16.76 39.82
C ARG A 120 39.72 17.46 39.97
N ARG A 121 40.07 18.39 39.06
CA ARG A 121 41.27 19.24 39.19
C ARG A 121 41.09 20.45 40.12
N ARG A 122 39.85 20.76 40.54
CA ARG A 122 39.52 21.86 41.46
C ARG A 122 39.30 21.43 42.91
N SER A 123 39.70 20.22 43.31
CA SER A 123 39.84 19.88 44.73
C SER A 123 40.98 20.71 45.33
N PRO A 124 40.73 21.66 46.24
CA PRO A 124 41.79 22.44 46.84
C PRO A 124 42.59 21.54 47.79
N ALA A 125 43.89 21.44 47.57
CA ALA A 125 44.81 20.90 48.55
C ALA A 125 44.92 21.87 49.75
N ARG A 126 44.01 21.72 50.71
CA ARG A 126 44.14 22.26 52.07
C ARG A 126 43.45 21.24 52.97
N GLU A 127 44.21 20.46 53.73
CA GLU A 127 44.53 20.90 55.09
C GLU A 127 45.94 20.42 55.49
N ARG A 128 46.86 21.39 55.56
CA ARG A 128 48.20 21.22 56.13
C ARG A 128 48.02 21.16 57.64
N GLY A 129 48.51 20.09 58.26
CA GLY A 129 48.32 19.81 59.67
C GLY A 129 48.79 20.94 60.60
N TYR A 130 48.08 21.08 61.71
CA TYR A 130 48.56 21.77 62.89
C TYR A 130 48.16 20.97 64.14
N THR A 131 49.13 20.32 64.76
CA THR A 131 49.02 19.74 66.10
C THR A 131 49.49 20.80 67.10
N PRO A 132 48.62 21.32 68.00
CA PRO A 132 49.08 22.12 69.11
C PRO A 132 49.61 21.19 70.20
N ARG A 133 50.92 21.30 70.46
CA ARG A 133 51.61 20.70 71.59
C ARG A 133 51.22 21.47 72.85
N ALA A 134 50.55 20.82 73.80
CA ALA A 134 50.39 21.34 75.15
C ALA A 134 51.54 20.77 76.01
N GLU A 135 52.40 21.66 76.50
CA GLU A 135 53.33 21.40 77.60
C GLU A 135 52.73 21.98 78.88
N LEU A 136 52.82 21.17 79.95
CA LEU A 136 52.50 21.41 81.37
C LEU A 136 51.03 21.37 81.79
#